data_AF-A0A2S6GP08-F1
#
_entry.id   AF-A0A2S6GP08-F1
#
_cell.length_a   1.000
_cell.length_b   1.000
_cell.length_c   1.000
_cell.angle_alpha   90.00
_cell.angle_beta   90.00
_cell.angle_gamma   90.00
#
_symmetry.space_group_name_H-M   'P 1'
#
loop_
_entity.id
_entity.type
_entity.pdbx_description
1 polymer ?
#
loop_
_entity_poly.entity_id
_entity_poly.type
_entity_poly.pdbx_seq_one_letter_code
_entity_poly.pdbx_strand_id
1 'polypeptide(L)'
;MTAQLVDPKQAARPLALDTNHLGALQMVARGEVGAYGAGAALRHRTDDLGVLMVSALFTLRRDGFIGFGDAVADPHDGWLRAGLTSAGERLLDIWLRRGRRSPDEAARSRDWFVLLRCAQRGDLGMTEANQVVDRGMPVESRLASRLRELVSAGHLIVGAARLRDCRMVTLSETGRQLHTRLDLAQTAHG
;
A
#
# COMPACT_ATOMS: atom_id res chain seq x y z
N MET A 1 -6.28 22.73 -2.77
CA MET A 1 -5.59 21.42 -2.72
C MET A 1 -5.33 20.96 -4.14
N THR A 2 -4.11 21.13 -4.62
CA THR A 2 -3.70 20.78 -5.99
C THR A 2 -3.12 19.37 -6.00
N ALA A 3 -3.85 18.41 -6.57
CA ALA A 3 -3.36 17.06 -6.83
C ALA A 3 -2.25 17.14 -7.91
N GLN A 4 -1.00 17.11 -7.49
CA GLN A 4 0.13 17.00 -8.40
C GLN A 4 0.41 15.51 -8.66
N LEU A 5 0.13 15.07 -9.88
CA LEU A 5 0.53 13.76 -10.35
C LEU A 5 1.90 13.86 -11.03
N VAL A 6 2.84 13.19 -10.38
CA VAL A 6 4.28 13.05 -10.66
C VAL A 6 4.57 12.82 -12.15
N ASP A 7 5.72 13.35 -12.58
CA ASP A 7 6.31 13.22 -13.92
C ASP A 7 6.32 11.75 -14.41
N PRO A 8 5.85 11.43 -15.63
CA PRO A 8 5.82 10.07 -16.18
C PRO A 8 7.19 9.37 -16.24
N LYS A 9 8.32 10.09 -16.09
CA LYS A 9 9.66 9.48 -16.01
C LYS A 9 10.01 8.81 -14.68
N GLN A 10 9.18 8.93 -13.64
CA GLN A 10 9.38 8.27 -12.33
C GLN A 10 8.21 7.33 -11.96
N ALA A 11 7.62 6.72 -12.97
CA ALA A 11 6.46 5.85 -12.86
C ALA A 11 6.74 4.53 -12.13
N ALA A 12 6.56 4.52 -10.81
CA ALA A 12 6.59 3.29 -10.01
C ALA A 12 5.25 2.54 -10.11
N ARG A 13 5.31 1.30 -10.61
CA ARG A 13 4.16 0.39 -10.83
C ARG A 13 3.22 0.30 -9.60
N PRO A 14 1.90 0.21 -9.78
CA PRO A 14 1.03 -0.47 -8.83
C PRO A 14 1.50 -1.90 -8.65
N LEU A 15 2.15 -2.18 -7.54
CA LEU A 15 2.75 -3.49 -7.31
C LEU A 15 1.75 -4.37 -6.58
N ALA A 16 1.45 -5.52 -7.18
CA ALA A 16 0.98 -6.66 -6.41
C ALA A 16 2.03 -6.93 -5.33
N LEU A 17 1.62 -6.81 -4.06
CA LEU A 17 2.53 -7.07 -2.96
C LEU A 17 2.99 -8.53 -3.02
N ASP A 18 4.30 -8.72 -2.86
CA ASP A 18 5.00 -10.01 -2.97
C ASP A 18 5.73 -10.38 -1.66
N THR A 19 6.53 -11.43 -1.69
CA THR A 19 7.31 -11.88 -0.53
C THR A 19 8.36 -10.86 -0.06
N ASN A 20 8.88 -10.00 -0.94
CA ASN A 20 9.81 -8.93 -0.55
C ASN A 20 9.09 -7.86 0.28
N HIS A 21 7.82 -7.55 -0.05
CA HIS A 21 7.01 -6.63 0.76
C HIS A 21 6.70 -7.22 2.15
N LEU A 22 6.45 -8.52 2.25
CA LEU A 22 6.33 -9.19 3.54
C LEU A 22 7.63 -9.10 4.35
N GLY A 23 8.77 -9.43 3.73
CA GLY A 23 10.08 -9.34 4.38
C GLY A 23 10.39 -7.93 4.87
N ALA A 24 10.13 -6.91 4.02
CA ALA A 24 10.29 -5.51 4.37
C ALA A 24 9.42 -5.09 5.57
N LEU A 25 8.13 -5.47 5.60
CA LEU A 25 7.24 -5.22 6.73
C LEU A 25 7.77 -5.87 8.02
N GLN A 26 8.27 -7.10 7.94
CA GLN A 26 8.84 -7.81 9.09
C GLN A 26 10.12 -7.13 9.60
N MET A 27 11.01 -6.70 8.72
CA MET A 27 12.24 -5.98 9.12
C MET A 27 11.91 -4.65 9.82
N VAL A 28 10.94 -3.90 9.28
CA VAL A 28 10.47 -2.66 9.92
C VAL A 28 9.82 -2.96 11.28
N ALA A 29 9.01 -4.03 11.38
CA ALA A 29 8.42 -4.46 12.65
C ALA A 29 9.47 -4.79 13.72
N ARG A 30 10.63 -5.32 13.32
CA ARG A 30 11.78 -5.61 14.20
C ARG A 30 12.64 -4.38 14.50
N GLY A 31 12.36 -3.23 13.90
CA GLY A 31 13.12 -1.99 14.10
C GLY A 31 14.52 -2.02 13.47
N GLU A 32 14.71 -2.87 12.47
CA GLU A 32 16.00 -3.09 11.76
C GLU A 32 16.24 -2.04 10.66
N VAL A 33 15.17 -1.36 10.23
CA VAL A 33 15.18 -0.43 9.11
C VAL A 33 15.01 1.01 9.58
N GLY A 34 15.67 1.93 8.91
CA GLY A 34 15.61 3.35 9.20
C GLY A 34 16.32 4.17 8.13
N ALA A 35 16.60 5.43 8.45
CA ALA A 35 17.38 6.30 7.59
C ALA A 35 18.07 7.39 8.41
N TYR A 36 19.04 8.07 7.78
CA TYR A 36 19.66 9.27 8.34
C TYR A 36 18.95 10.48 7.77
N GLY A 37 17.83 10.84 8.40
CA GLY A 37 16.94 11.93 7.99
C GLY A 37 15.60 11.45 7.43
N ALA A 38 14.55 12.22 7.74
CA ALA A 38 13.18 11.86 7.40
C ALA A 38 12.87 11.85 5.89
N GLY A 39 13.73 12.40 5.03
CA GLY A 39 13.60 12.37 3.57
C GLY A 39 14.48 11.33 2.88
N ALA A 40 15.41 10.70 3.59
CA ALA A 40 16.42 9.82 3.02
C ALA A 40 15.85 8.44 2.68
N ALA A 41 16.56 7.70 1.81
CA ALA A 41 16.21 6.32 1.47
C ALA A 41 16.28 5.42 2.70
N LEU A 42 15.30 4.52 2.84
CA LEU A 42 15.30 3.52 3.91
C LEU A 42 16.40 2.48 3.66
N ARG A 43 17.13 2.14 4.71
CA ARG A 43 18.20 1.14 4.69
C ARG A 43 18.18 0.31 5.97
N HIS A 44 18.89 -0.81 5.95
CA HIS A 44 19.25 -1.51 7.18
C HIS A 44 20.39 -0.74 7.87
N ARG A 45 20.48 -0.83 9.21
CA ARG A 45 21.50 -0.07 9.95
C ARG A 45 22.92 -0.57 9.66
N THR A 46 23.09 -1.88 9.46
CA THR A 46 24.42 -2.53 9.35
C THR A 46 24.65 -3.29 8.06
N ASP A 47 23.59 -3.58 7.29
CA ASP A 47 23.66 -4.57 6.21
C ASP A 47 23.25 -3.92 4.90
N ASP A 48 23.81 -4.40 3.80
CA ASP A 48 23.39 -3.97 2.47
C ASP A 48 22.13 -4.72 2.05
N LEU A 49 21.09 -3.95 1.74
CA LEU A 49 19.83 -4.50 1.26
C LEU A 49 19.90 -4.73 -0.25
N GLY A 50 19.45 -5.90 -0.70
CA GLY A 50 19.26 -6.17 -2.12
C GLY A 50 18.25 -5.22 -2.77
N VAL A 51 18.39 -5.01 -4.09
CA VAL A 51 17.59 -4.04 -4.87
C VAL A 51 16.08 -4.23 -4.70
N LEU A 52 15.60 -5.48 -4.66
CA LEU A 52 14.17 -5.77 -4.49
C LEU A 52 13.65 -5.39 -3.10
N MET A 53 14.47 -5.54 -2.07
CA MET A 53 14.12 -5.14 -0.70
C MET A 53 14.06 -3.62 -0.58
N VAL A 54 15.04 -2.90 -1.16
CA VAL A 54 15.02 -1.43 -1.23
C VAL A 54 13.77 -0.93 -1.97
N SER A 55 13.44 -1.56 -3.09
CA SER A 55 12.21 -1.26 -3.85
C SER A 55 10.95 -1.47 -3.01
N ALA A 56 10.86 -2.60 -2.29
CA ALA A 56 9.73 -2.90 -1.40
C ALA A 56 9.59 -1.90 -0.24
N LEU A 57 10.71 -1.49 0.38
CA LEU A 57 10.70 -0.45 1.41
C LEU A 57 10.23 0.90 0.86
N PHE A 58 10.69 1.25 -0.35
CA PHE A 58 10.27 2.47 -1.02
C PHE A 58 8.75 2.48 -1.29
N THR A 59 8.21 1.40 -1.84
CA THR A 59 6.77 1.29 -2.16
C THR A 59 5.92 1.31 -0.90
N LEU A 60 6.28 0.55 0.14
CA LEU A 60 5.57 0.55 1.42
C LEU A 60 5.56 1.93 2.07
N ARG A 61 6.66 2.67 1.99
CA ARG A 61 6.75 4.03 2.54
C ARG A 61 5.92 5.03 1.74
N ARG A 62 6.03 4.99 0.41
CA ARG A 62 5.23 5.81 -0.51
C ARG A 62 3.72 5.62 -0.27
N ASP A 63 3.31 4.38 -0.06
CA ASP A 63 1.90 4.00 0.13
C ASP A 63 1.44 4.14 1.59
N GLY A 64 2.35 4.59 2.48
CA GLY A 64 2.07 4.96 3.86
C GLY A 64 1.81 3.78 4.79
N PHE A 65 2.36 2.61 4.47
CA PHE A 65 2.37 1.44 5.36
C PHE A 65 3.51 1.53 6.38
N ILE A 66 4.59 2.23 6.04
CA ILE A 66 5.72 2.49 6.94
C ILE A 66 6.07 3.97 6.93
N GLY A 67 6.65 4.46 8.02
CA GLY A 67 7.06 5.85 8.15
C GLY A 67 7.90 6.07 9.40
N PHE A 68 8.26 7.32 9.66
CA PHE A 68 9.01 7.67 10.86
C PHE A 68 8.11 8.06 12.03
N GLY A 69 6.85 8.48 11.80
CA GLY A 69 5.95 8.89 12.87
C GLY A 69 6.59 9.92 13.80
N ASP A 70 6.52 9.67 15.11
CA ASP A 70 7.17 10.47 16.15
C ASP A 70 8.57 9.97 16.52
N ALA A 71 9.24 9.22 15.62
CA ALA A 71 10.57 8.69 15.89
C ALA A 71 11.57 9.82 16.14
N VAL A 72 12.24 9.72 17.29
CA VAL A 72 13.33 10.59 17.67
C VAL A 72 14.62 10.05 17.07
N ALA A 73 15.42 10.92 16.45
CA ALA A 73 16.73 10.54 15.92
C ALA A 73 17.63 10.07 17.07
N ASP A 74 18.35 8.97 16.86
CA ASP A 74 19.36 8.49 17.79
C ASP A 74 20.40 9.60 18.02
N PRO A 75 20.63 10.04 19.27
CA PRO A 75 21.55 11.14 19.55
C PRO A 75 23.00 10.89 19.14
N HIS A 76 23.40 9.62 18.97
CA HIS A 76 24.80 9.26 18.73
C HIS A 76 25.18 9.33 17.25
N ASP A 77 24.28 8.93 16.36
CA ASP A 77 24.55 8.86 14.91
C ASP A 77 23.47 9.51 14.05
N GLY A 78 22.36 9.98 14.63
CA GLY A 78 21.24 10.58 13.91
C GLY A 78 20.33 9.57 13.22
N TRP A 79 20.41 8.29 13.57
CA TRP A 79 19.57 7.23 12.99
C TRP A 79 18.10 7.42 13.36
N LEU A 80 17.23 7.51 12.35
CA LEU A 80 15.78 7.52 12.51
C LEU A 80 15.23 6.13 12.17
N ARG A 81 14.79 5.41 13.18
CA ARG A 81 14.14 4.11 13.01
C ARG A 81 12.78 4.29 12.32
N ALA A 82 12.53 3.50 11.29
CA ALA A 82 11.22 3.42 10.67
C ALA A 82 10.30 2.51 11.51
N GLY A 83 9.02 2.86 11.57
CA GLY A 83 7.97 2.05 12.19
C GLY A 83 6.87 1.68 11.19
N LEU A 84 6.08 0.68 11.56
CA LEU A 84 4.82 0.39 10.88
C LEU A 84 3.80 1.46 11.24
N THR A 85 3.01 1.91 10.26
CA THR A 85 1.78 2.64 10.55
C THR A 85 0.69 1.64 10.95
N SER A 86 -0.44 2.09 11.49
CA SER A 86 -1.60 1.22 11.76
C SER A 86 -1.99 0.35 10.56
N ALA A 87 -1.88 0.93 9.35
CA ALA A 87 -2.14 0.21 8.12
C ALA A 87 -1.04 -0.80 7.76
N GLY A 88 0.23 -0.50 8.06
CA GLY A 88 1.34 -1.43 7.88
C GLY A 88 1.24 -2.63 8.81
N GLU A 89 0.91 -2.38 10.08
CA GLU A 89 0.61 -3.42 11.06
C GLU A 89 -0.53 -4.29 10.55
N ARG A 90 -1.60 -3.68 10.03
CA ARG A 90 -2.73 -4.42 9.52
C ARG A 90 -2.41 -5.24 8.27
N LEU A 91 -1.62 -4.68 7.36
CA LEU A 91 -1.17 -5.38 6.17
C LEU A 91 -0.31 -6.61 6.53
N LEU A 92 0.61 -6.44 7.48
CA LEU A 92 1.43 -7.53 8.00
C LEU A 92 0.56 -8.60 8.67
N ASP A 93 -0.43 -8.18 9.45
CA ASP A 93 -1.38 -9.06 10.13
C ASP A 93 -2.20 -9.91 9.14
N ILE A 94 -2.74 -9.31 8.07
CA ILE A 94 -3.44 -10.03 7.00
C ILE A 94 -2.55 -11.13 6.43
N TRP A 95 -1.26 -10.83 6.24
CA TRP A 95 -0.29 -11.76 5.69
C TRP A 95 0.02 -12.93 6.64
N LEU A 96 0.21 -12.64 7.92
CA LEU A 96 0.63 -13.63 8.93
C LEU A 96 -0.52 -14.49 9.48
N ARG A 97 -1.73 -13.93 9.62
CA ARG A 97 -2.87 -14.63 10.22
C ARG A 97 -3.66 -15.47 9.23
N ARG A 98 -3.88 -14.98 8.00
CA ARG A 98 -4.81 -15.64 7.05
C ARG A 98 -4.15 -16.69 6.17
N GLY A 99 -2.81 -16.68 6.07
CA GLY A 99 -2.05 -17.75 5.42
C GLY A 99 -2.24 -19.14 6.06
N ARG A 100 -2.86 -19.23 7.26
CA ARG A 100 -3.12 -20.50 7.97
C ARG A 100 -4.50 -21.12 7.69
N ARG A 101 -5.50 -20.36 7.19
CA ARG A 101 -6.88 -20.85 6.97
C ARG A 101 -7.26 -20.98 5.49
N SER A 102 -6.73 -20.14 4.61
CA SER A 102 -6.78 -20.28 3.14
C SER A 102 -5.82 -19.28 2.50
N PRO A 103 -4.74 -19.73 1.81
CA PRO A 103 -3.78 -18.85 1.15
C PRO A 103 -4.42 -17.89 0.13
N ASP A 104 -5.43 -18.37 -0.61
CA ASP A 104 -6.09 -17.60 -1.67
C ASP A 104 -6.99 -16.49 -1.10
N GLU A 105 -7.69 -16.76 -0.01
CA GLU A 105 -8.52 -15.77 0.67
C GLU A 105 -7.66 -14.68 1.32
N ALA A 106 -6.49 -15.06 1.87
CA ALA A 106 -5.50 -14.13 2.40
C ALA A 106 -4.96 -13.21 1.30
N ALA A 107 -4.56 -13.78 0.16
CA ALA A 107 -4.07 -13.03 -0.99
C ALA A 107 -5.14 -12.07 -1.53
N ARG A 108 -6.39 -12.52 -1.63
CA ARG A 108 -7.52 -11.68 -2.04
C ARG A 108 -7.77 -10.53 -1.07
N SER A 109 -7.80 -10.82 0.24
CA SER A 109 -8.03 -9.81 1.29
C SER A 109 -6.95 -8.73 1.28
N ARG A 110 -5.68 -9.14 1.08
CA ARG A 110 -4.55 -8.23 0.94
C ARG A 110 -4.71 -7.32 -0.26
N ASP A 111 -4.98 -7.91 -1.43
CA ASP A 111 -5.14 -7.16 -2.67
C ASP A 111 -6.32 -6.17 -2.56
N TRP A 112 -7.42 -6.57 -1.93
CA TRP A 112 -8.55 -5.68 -1.64
C TRP A 112 -8.19 -4.53 -0.70
N PHE A 113 -7.48 -4.82 0.39
CA PHE A 113 -7.05 -3.78 1.34
C PHE A 113 -6.21 -2.70 0.66
N VAL A 114 -5.24 -3.12 -0.18
CA VAL A 114 -4.40 -2.19 -0.96
C VAL A 114 -5.24 -1.36 -1.92
N LEU A 115 -6.12 -1.98 -2.70
CA LEU A 115 -6.94 -1.28 -3.69
C LEU A 115 -7.90 -0.27 -3.04
N LEU A 116 -8.55 -0.65 -1.94
CA LEU A 116 -9.46 0.24 -1.21
C LEU A 116 -8.70 1.45 -0.64
N ARG A 117 -7.47 1.25 -0.14
CA ARG A 117 -6.61 2.34 0.34
C ARG A 117 -6.17 3.26 -0.80
N CYS A 118 -5.77 2.72 -1.95
CA CYS A 118 -5.43 3.52 -3.12
C CYS A 118 -6.65 4.33 -3.61
N ALA A 119 -7.85 3.74 -3.62
CA ALA A 119 -9.08 4.45 -3.93
C ALA A 119 -9.39 5.57 -2.92
N GLN A 120 -9.17 5.33 -1.62
CA GLN A 120 -9.36 6.34 -0.56
C GLN A 120 -8.44 7.55 -0.76
N ARG A 121 -7.22 7.31 -1.22
CA ARG A 121 -6.21 8.35 -1.49
C ARG A 121 -6.41 9.06 -2.82
N GLY A 122 -7.33 8.60 -3.66
CA GLY A 122 -7.52 9.11 -5.02
C GLY A 122 -6.37 8.72 -5.96
N ASP A 123 -5.68 7.63 -5.67
CA ASP A 123 -4.55 7.16 -6.47
C ASP A 123 -5.02 6.31 -7.67
N LEU A 124 -6.23 5.76 -7.64
CA LEU A 124 -6.76 4.89 -8.70
C LEU A 124 -7.55 5.66 -9.76
N GLY A 125 -7.31 5.31 -11.02
CA GLY A 125 -8.03 5.79 -12.18
C GLY A 125 -8.42 4.65 -13.12
N MET A 126 -9.33 4.92 -14.05
CA MET A 126 -9.72 4.01 -15.11
C MET A 126 -9.75 4.75 -16.45
N THR A 127 -9.00 4.24 -17.42
CA THR A 127 -8.92 4.82 -18.76
C THR A 127 -10.23 4.63 -19.54
N GLU A 128 -10.33 5.31 -20.69
CA GLU A 128 -11.44 5.12 -21.65
C GLU A 128 -11.47 3.69 -22.21
N ALA A 129 -10.31 3.03 -22.33
CA ALA A 129 -10.21 1.62 -22.71
C ALA A 129 -10.56 0.64 -21.56
N ASN A 130 -11.17 1.13 -20.47
CA ASN A 130 -11.46 0.38 -19.24
C ASN A 130 -10.22 -0.29 -18.61
N GLN A 131 -9.03 0.25 -18.84
CA GLN A 131 -7.82 -0.19 -18.15
C GLN A 131 -7.72 0.54 -16.81
N VAL A 132 -7.46 -0.23 -15.76
CA VAL A 132 -7.24 0.34 -14.44
C VAL A 132 -5.81 0.85 -14.35
N VAL A 133 -5.67 2.07 -13.85
CA VAL A 133 -4.38 2.68 -13.56
C VAL A 133 -4.27 3.06 -12.09
N ASP A 134 -3.07 2.96 -11.55
CA ASP A 134 -2.69 3.56 -10.27
C ASP A 134 -1.68 4.66 -10.59
N ARG A 135 -2.03 5.91 -10.26
CA ARG A 135 -1.24 7.10 -10.54
C ARG A 135 -0.78 7.19 -12.01
N GLY A 136 -1.68 6.80 -12.93
CA GLY A 136 -1.43 6.82 -14.37
C GLY A 136 -0.73 5.57 -14.94
N MET A 137 -0.38 4.59 -14.09
CA MET A 137 0.30 3.36 -14.52
C MET A 137 -0.63 2.16 -14.55
N PRO A 138 -0.59 1.32 -15.61
CA PRO A 138 -1.43 0.12 -15.68
C PRO A 138 -1.25 -0.78 -14.47
N VAL A 139 -2.39 -1.19 -13.90
CA VAL A 139 -2.44 -2.17 -12.81
C VAL A 139 -2.24 -3.58 -13.37
N GLU A 140 -1.42 -4.39 -12.68
CA GLU A 140 -1.17 -5.79 -13.06
C GLU A 140 -2.47 -6.59 -13.17
N SER A 141 -2.48 -7.61 -14.04
CA SER A 141 -3.69 -8.39 -14.39
C SER A 141 -4.41 -8.98 -13.17
N ARG A 142 -3.67 -9.45 -12.16
CA ARG A 142 -4.23 -9.97 -10.90
C ARG A 142 -4.98 -8.88 -10.14
N LEU A 143 -4.34 -7.73 -9.91
CA LEU A 143 -4.94 -6.60 -9.19
C LEU A 143 -6.09 -5.97 -10.00
N ALA A 144 -6.01 -5.95 -11.33
CA ALA A 144 -7.09 -5.51 -12.20
C ALA A 144 -8.33 -6.43 -12.11
N SER A 145 -8.13 -7.75 -11.96
CA SER A 145 -9.23 -8.68 -11.66
C SER A 145 -9.86 -8.37 -10.31
N ARG A 146 -9.05 -8.15 -9.27
CA ARG A 146 -9.55 -7.82 -7.92
C ARG A 146 -10.26 -6.47 -7.87
N LEU A 147 -9.82 -5.49 -8.64
CA LEU A 147 -10.52 -4.22 -8.74
C LEU A 147 -11.88 -4.41 -9.38
N ARG A 148 -11.98 -5.18 -10.47
CA ARG A 148 -13.25 -5.47 -11.12
C ARG A 148 -14.24 -6.15 -10.17
N GLU A 149 -13.77 -7.07 -9.32
CA GLU A 149 -14.60 -7.65 -8.25
C GLU A 149 -15.13 -6.59 -7.26
N LEU A 150 -14.28 -5.64 -6.84
CA LEU A 150 -14.70 -4.57 -5.93
C LEU A 150 -15.68 -3.60 -6.60
N VAL A 151 -15.52 -3.33 -7.91
CA VAL A 151 -16.47 -2.50 -8.68
C VAL A 151 -17.80 -3.23 -8.87
N SER A 152 -17.78 -4.51 -9.24
CA SER A 152 -19.03 -5.29 -9.43
C SER A 152 -19.79 -5.50 -8.12
N ALA A 153 -19.09 -5.61 -6.99
CA ALA A 153 -19.68 -5.65 -5.65
C ALA A 153 -20.14 -4.27 -5.15
N GLY A 154 -19.94 -3.20 -5.92
CA GLY A 154 -20.34 -1.84 -5.57
C GLY A 154 -19.50 -1.19 -4.47
N HIS A 155 -18.32 -1.73 -4.15
CA HIS A 155 -17.38 -1.15 -3.17
C HIS A 155 -16.55 -0.01 -3.77
N LEU A 156 -16.30 -0.06 -5.08
CA LEU A 156 -15.62 0.99 -5.83
C LEU A 156 -16.56 1.60 -6.86
N ILE A 157 -16.50 2.92 -6.99
CA ILE A 157 -17.26 3.69 -7.97
C ILE A 157 -16.27 4.34 -8.92
N VAL A 158 -16.49 4.13 -10.22
CA VAL A 158 -15.82 4.89 -11.27
C VAL A 158 -16.61 6.18 -11.45
N GLY A 159 -16.05 7.27 -10.92
CA GLY A 159 -16.69 8.58 -10.94
C GLY A 159 -16.67 9.25 -12.31
N ALA A 160 -17.50 10.29 -12.47
CA ALA A 160 -17.46 11.17 -13.62
C ALA A 160 -16.27 12.15 -13.58
N ALA A 161 -15.70 12.38 -12.39
CA ALA A 161 -14.50 13.20 -12.22
C ALA A 161 -13.34 12.60 -13.02
N ARG A 162 -12.75 13.42 -13.89
CA ARG A 162 -11.62 13.03 -14.72
C ARG A 162 -10.36 13.73 -14.25
N LEU A 163 -9.27 13.00 -14.30
CA LEU A 163 -7.92 13.53 -14.21
C LEU A 163 -7.17 13.07 -15.45
N ARG A 164 -6.88 14.01 -16.35
CA ARG A 164 -6.40 13.71 -17.72
C ARG A 164 -7.37 12.72 -18.41
N ASP A 165 -6.86 11.64 -18.99
CA ASP A 165 -7.63 10.62 -19.72
C ASP A 165 -8.19 9.51 -18.82
N CYS A 166 -8.19 9.71 -17.50
CA CYS A 166 -8.62 8.71 -16.53
C CYS A 166 -9.83 9.20 -15.73
N ARG A 167 -10.85 8.36 -15.61
CA ARG A 167 -11.94 8.52 -14.64
C ARG A 167 -11.45 8.09 -13.27
N MET A 168 -11.71 8.89 -12.25
CA MET A 168 -11.27 8.60 -10.89
C MET A 168 -12.04 7.41 -10.31
N VAL A 169 -11.34 6.48 -9.68
CA VAL A 169 -11.95 5.37 -8.93
C VAL A 169 -11.95 5.74 -7.45
N THR A 170 -13.13 5.77 -6.85
CA THR A 170 -13.36 6.22 -5.47
C THR A 170 -14.10 5.18 -4.65
N LEU A 171 -14.03 5.30 -3.32
CA LEU A 171 -14.77 4.44 -2.41
C LEU A 171 -16.25 4.79 -2.39
N SER A 172 -17.11 3.79 -2.57
CA SER A 172 -18.53 3.89 -2.19
C SER A 172 -18.68 3.87 -0.67
N GLU A 173 -19.90 4.05 -0.17
CA GLU A 173 -20.20 3.85 1.24
C GLU A 173 -19.92 2.41 1.69
N THR A 174 -20.35 1.41 0.91
CA THR A 174 -20.08 0.00 1.21
C THR A 174 -18.58 -0.31 1.13
N GLY A 175 -17.84 0.36 0.23
CA GLY A 175 -16.38 0.28 0.15
C GLY A 175 -15.68 0.86 1.36
N ARG A 176 -16.16 1.99 1.90
CA ARG A 176 -15.68 2.55 3.17
C ARG A 176 -15.93 1.58 4.31
N GLN A 177 -17.13 1.01 4.40
CA GLN A 177 -17.46 0.00 5.42
C GLN A 177 -16.59 -1.26 5.30
N LEU A 178 -16.35 -1.74 4.07
CA LEU A 178 -15.45 -2.88 3.83
C LEU A 178 -14.01 -2.55 4.23
N HIS A 179 -13.51 -1.37 3.84
CA HIS A 179 -12.17 -0.91 4.22
C HIS A 179 -12.06 -0.84 5.75
N THR A 180 -13.02 -0.22 6.43
CA THR A 180 -13.10 -0.17 7.89
C THR A 180 -13.20 -1.55 8.52
N ARG A 181 -13.95 -2.51 7.96
CA ARG A 181 -13.99 -3.89 8.48
C ARG A 181 -12.67 -4.61 8.29
N LEU A 182 -12.03 -4.43 7.14
CA LEU A 182 -10.69 -4.97 6.89
C LEU A 182 -9.67 -4.34 7.82
N ASP A 183 -9.85 -3.08 8.21
CA ASP A 183 -9.02 -2.35 9.18
C ASP A 183 -9.27 -2.82 10.63
N LEU A 184 -10.54 -2.88 11.03
CA LEU A 184 -11.03 -3.14 12.40
C LEU A 184 -11.17 -4.62 12.79
N ALA A 185 -11.03 -5.60 11.88
CA ALA A 185 -11.20 -7.01 12.22
C ALA A 185 -10.05 -7.58 13.09
N GLN A 186 -9.77 -6.90 14.20
CA GLN A 186 -8.99 -7.28 15.38
C GLN A 186 -9.89 -7.56 16.60
N THR A 187 -11.07 -6.93 16.74
CA THR A 187 -11.76 -6.91 18.05
C THR A 187 -12.58 -8.14 18.42
N ALA A 188 -12.81 -9.09 17.52
CA ALA A 188 -13.77 -10.18 17.78
C ALA A 188 -13.18 -11.45 18.42
N HIS A 189 -11.86 -11.63 18.48
CA HIS A 189 -11.23 -12.83 19.04
C HIS A 189 -10.10 -12.45 20.00
N GLY A 190 -10.52 -11.99 21.19
CA GLY A 190 -9.75 -12.11 22.43
C GLY A 190 -10.28 -13.29 23.23
#